data_AF-A0A817EWN1-F1
#
_entry.id   AF-A0A817EWN1-F1
#
_cell.length_a   1.000
_cell.length_b   1.000
_cell.length_c   1.000
_cell.angle_alpha   90.00
_cell.angle_beta   90.00
_cell.angle_gamma   90.00
#
_symmetry.space_group_name_H-M   'P 1'
#
loop_
_entity.id
_entity.type
_entity.pdbx_description
1 polymer ?
#
loop_
_entity_poly.entity_id
_entity_poly.type
_entity_poly.pdbx_seq_one_letter_code
_entity_poly.pdbx_strand_id
1 'polypeptide(L)'
;MSTAATPYTIIKSFPVVGSGDSLCSTTAVRVCQQYPKEGKCSIETIVGMADMVEQLLDYYRQANKVLPNKVVFYRDGVDDGQFGKVIAHEIPAIRQAFDRIYGKKSNHPLLTFIVVKKRHNTRFFNYNSSTKQFSNMSIGTVIDTTIVHPYQNNFYLNSHYAFQGVNHSSLYHVLFDDIGFTADELHLLTYHLCFTDPRSSAAEAIPSVVHQADIAAMKARDLFYDDERSSATSVGGRSQALRNPTLNDLDYEILDVHENLKNRPVFG
;
A
#
# COMPACT_ATOMS: atom_id res chain seq x y z
N MET A 1 -27.65 35.06 12.91
CA MET A 1 -26.66 34.62 11.90
C MET A 1 -26.22 33.22 12.31
N SER A 2 -26.76 32.21 11.64
CA SER A 2 -26.48 30.80 11.93
C SER A 2 -25.10 30.45 11.38
N THR A 3 -24.18 30.05 12.26
CA THR A 3 -22.88 29.47 11.91
C THR A 3 -23.13 28.18 11.12
N ALA A 4 -22.78 28.18 9.84
CA ALA A 4 -22.79 26.97 9.02
C ALA A 4 -21.78 25.97 9.63
N ALA A 5 -22.27 24.82 10.08
CA ALA A 5 -21.42 23.72 10.51
C ALA A 5 -20.64 23.19 9.31
N THR A 6 -19.32 23.08 9.46
CA THR A 6 -18.39 22.56 8.46
C THR A 6 -18.64 21.09 8.14
N PRO A 7 -18.47 20.65 6.87
CA PRO A 7 -18.61 19.25 6.50
C PRO A 7 -17.58 18.38 7.21
N TYR A 8 -17.95 17.15 7.53
CA TYR A 8 -17.06 16.13 8.10
C TYR A 8 -15.78 16.00 7.27
N THR A 9 -14.66 16.41 7.85
CA THR A 9 -13.33 16.19 7.29
C THR A 9 -12.93 14.75 7.57
N ILE A 10 -12.87 13.91 6.54
CA ILE A 10 -12.37 12.53 6.69
C ILE A 10 -10.85 12.59 6.82
N ILE A 11 -10.36 12.33 8.02
CA ILE A 11 -8.93 12.17 8.29
C ILE A 11 -8.51 10.77 7.83
N LYS A 12 -7.37 10.67 7.14
CA LYS A 12 -6.84 9.40 6.65
C LYS A 12 -5.46 9.14 7.21
N SER A 13 -5.23 7.89 7.63
CA SER A 13 -3.93 7.39 8.07
C SER A 13 -3.31 6.53 6.98
N PHE A 14 -2.09 6.85 6.59
CA PHE A 14 -1.32 6.19 5.53
C PHE A 14 -0.06 5.56 6.14
N PRO A 15 -0.10 4.26 6.45
CA PRO A 15 1.07 3.54 6.91
C PRO A 15 1.98 3.14 5.74
N VAL A 16 3.28 3.14 6.00
CA VAL A 16 4.30 2.51 5.17
C VAL A 16 5.06 1.51 6.05
N VAL A 17 5.22 0.30 5.53
CA VAL A 17 5.90 -0.80 6.22
C VAL A 17 7.19 -1.11 5.48
N GLY A 18 8.29 -1.23 6.22
CA GLY A 18 9.59 -1.63 5.69
C GLY A 18 10.08 -2.91 6.35
N SER A 19 10.64 -3.82 5.56
CA SER A 19 11.29 -5.04 6.09
C SER A 19 12.64 -4.70 6.73
N GLY A 20 12.96 -5.37 7.83
CA GLY A 20 14.23 -5.22 8.56
C GLY A 20 15.31 -6.22 8.15
N ASP A 21 14.97 -7.27 7.39
CA ASP A 21 15.88 -8.35 7.01
C ASP A 21 15.57 -8.89 5.60
N SER A 22 16.42 -9.79 5.11
CA SER A 22 16.29 -10.41 3.78
C SER A 22 15.16 -11.41 3.65
N LEU A 23 14.58 -11.88 4.75
CA LEU A 23 13.45 -12.81 4.77
C LEU A 23 12.10 -12.08 4.87
N CYS A 24 12.13 -10.76 5.01
CA CYS A 24 10.98 -9.93 5.36
C CYS A 24 10.29 -10.39 6.66
N SER A 25 11.04 -10.99 7.59
CA SER A 25 10.49 -11.55 8.83
C SER A 25 10.30 -10.51 9.93
N THR A 26 11.14 -9.49 9.94
CA THR A 26 11.02 -8.32 10.80
C THR A 26 10.55 -7.13 9.98
N THR A 27 9.72 -6.28 10.59
CA THR A 27 9.20 -5.07 9.94
C THR A 27 9.10 -3.91 10.92
N ALA A 28 9.20 -2.70 10.38
CA ALA A 28 8.89 -1.46 11.08
C ALA A 28 7.82 -0.70 10.30
N VAL A 29 7.05 0.11 11.01
CA VAL A 29 5.92 0.87 10.46
C VAL A 29 6.08 2.35 10.75
N ARG A 30 5.79 3.17 9.75
CA ARG A 30 5.62 4.62 9.88
C ARG A 30 4.24 4.98 9.40
N VAL A 31 3.57 5.93 10.05
CA VAL A 31 2.21 6.32 9.70
C VAL A 31 2.18 7.82 9.48
N CYS A 32 1.66 8.23 8.33
CA CYS A 32 1.36 9.62 8.03
C CYS A 32 -0.14 9.86 8.18
N GLN A 33 -0.53 10.79 9.03
CA GLN A 33 -1.92 11.23 9.15
C GLN A 33 -2.12 12.47 8.29
N GLN A 34 -3.17 12.48 7.46
CA GLN A 34 -3.49 13.58 6.54
C GLN A 34 -4.85 14.18 6.89
N TYR A 35 -4.85 15.49 7.08
CA TYR A 35 -6.00 16.30 7.46
C TYR A 35 -6.39 17.21 6.28
N PRO A 36 -7.53 16.95 5.63
CA PRO A 36 -8.07 17.90 4.68
C PRO A 36 -8.38 19.24 5.35
N LYS A 37 -7.97 20.33 4.71
CA LYS A 37 -8.34 21.68 5.15
C LYS A 37 -9.84 21.88 5.09
N GLU A 38 -10.34 22.86 5.82
CA GLU A 38 -11.78 23.14 5.95
C GLU A 38 -12.48 23.21 4.57
N GLY A 39 -13.51 22.39 4.39
CA GLY A 39 -14.27 22.31 3.15
C GLY A 39 -13.59 21.57 1.99
N LYS A 40 -12.48 20.86 2.24
CA LYS A 40 -11.74 20.08 1.24
C LYS A 40 -11.96 18.57 1.39
N CYS A 41 -11.77 17.85 0.29
CA CYS A 41 -11.87 16.39 0.28
C CYS A 41 -10.55 15.72 0.66
N SER A 42 -10.65 14.52 1.23
CA SER A 42 -9.48 13.64 1.40
C SER A 42 -8.87 13.23 0.06
N ILE A 43 -7.55 13.00 0.09
CA ILE A 43 -6.75 12.62 -1.09
C ILE A 43 -6.02 11.32 -0.76
N GLU A 44 -5.97 10.40 -1.71
CA GLU A 44 -5.29 9.09 -1.54
C GLU A 44 -3.77 9.17 -1.66
N THR A 45 -3.25 10.20 -2.33
CA THR A 45 -1.80 10.41 -2.49
C THR A 45 -1.16 10.70 -1.15
N ILE A 46 -0.08 9.99 -0.85
CA ILE A 46 0.65 10.08 0.41
C ILE A 46 1.65 11.24 0.37
N VAL A 47 1.42 12.29 1.16
CA VAL A 47 2.27 13.49 1.24
C VAL A 47 3.55 13.22 2.06
N GLY A 48 3.43 12.52 3.19
CA GLY A 48 4.55 12.18 4.09
C GLY A 48 5.45 11.04 3.62
N MET A 49 5.39 10.65 2.33
CA MET A 49 6.08 9.48 1.79
C MET A 49 7.60 9.57 1.95
N ALA A 50 8.20 10.73 1.67
CA ALA A 50 9.66 10.91 1.75
C ALA A 50 10.17 10.69 3.18
N ASP A 51 9.49 11.27 4.17
CA ASP A 51 9.88 11.20 5.58
C ASP A 51 9.75 9.76 6.11
N MET A 52 8.65 9.07 5.78
CA MET A 52 8.43 7.69 6.19
C MET A 52 9.47 6.72 5.58
N VAL A 53 9.77 6.86 4.29
CA VAL A 53 10.73 6.00 3.59
C VAL A 53 12.14 6.24 4.10
N GLU A 54 12.53 7.49 4.34
CA GLU A 54 13.82 7.83 4.94
C GLU A 54 14.02 7.16 6.30
N GLN A 55 13.01 7.23 7.17
CA GLN A 55 13.05 6.58 8.49
C GLN A 55 13.11 5.05 8.41
N LEU A 56 12.42 4.43 7.43
CA LEU A 56 12.46 2.97 7.22
C LEU A 56 13.79 2.50 6.64
N LEU A 57 14.43 3.29 5.77
CA LEU A 57 15.77 3.02 5.28
C LEU A 57 16.81 3.15 6.39
N ASP A 58 16.66 4.12 7.28
CA ASP A 58 17.52 4.23 8.46
C ASP A 58 17.33 3.03 9.40
N TYR A 59 16.08 2.61 9.64
CA TYR A 59 15.80 1.37 10.37
C TYR A 59 16.51 0.15 9.75
N TYR A 60 16.43 -0.03 8.43
CA TYR A 60 17.14 -1.10 7.73
C TYR A 60 18.65 -0.99 7.92
N ARG A 61 19.22 0.22 7.81
CA ARG A 61 20.64 0.49 8.02
C ARG A 61 21.09 0.16 9.45
N GLN A 62 20.29 0.50 10.45
CA GLN A 62 20.60 0.20 11.84
C GLN A 62 20.64 -1.31 12.09
N ALA A 63 19.71 -2.06 11.49
CA ALA A 63 19.62 -3.51 11.59
C ALA A 63 20.74 -4.24 10.83
N ASN A 64 21.04 -3.82 9.59
CA ASN A 64 21.92 -4.55 8.67
C ASN A 64 23.32 -3.93 8.50
N LYS A 65 23.55 -2.75 9.10
CA LYS A 65 24.78 -1.93 8.94
C LYS A 65 25.07 -1.47 7.51
N VAL A 66 24.15 -1.72 6.59
CA VAL A 66 24.20 -1.32 5.18
C VAL A 66 22.85 -0.77 4.77
N LEU A 67 22.83 0.13 3.80
CA LEU A 67 21.60 0.52 3.13
C LEU A 67 21.28 -0.50 2.00
N PRO A 68 20.00 -0.74 1.68
CA PRO A 68 19.64 -1.64 0.59
C PRO A 68 20.08 -1.07 -0.76
N ASN A 69 20.41 -1.93 -1.72
CA ASN A 69 20.72 -1.52 -3.11
C ASN A 69 19.51 -1.61 -4.06
N LYS A 70 18.41 -2.22 -3.60
CA LYS A 70 17.16 -2.42 -4.32
C LYS A 70 15.99 -2.20 -3.38
N VAL A 71 14.94 -1.54 -3.85
CA VAL A 71 13.69 -1.29 -3.13
C VAL A 71 12.53 -1.73 -4.01
N VAL A 72 11.71 -2.65 -3.51
CA VAL A 72 10.44 -3.05 -4.13
C VAL A 72 9.31 -2.50 -3.28
N PHE A 73 8.48 -1.66 -3.86
CA PHE A 73 7.43 -0.93 -3.16
C PHE A 73 6.05 -1.41 -3.62
N TYR A 74 5.27 -2.01 -2.71
CA TYR A 74 3.89 -2.43 -2.97
C TYR A 74 2.92 -1.40 -2.38
N ARG A 75 2.07 -0.80 -3.22
CA ARG A 75 1.11 0.25 -2.88
C ARG A 75 -0.33 -0.25 -3.04
N ASP A 76 -1.06 -0.45 -1.95
CA ASP A 76 -2.48 -0.81 -1.99
C ASP A 76 -3.40 0.39 -1.75
N GLY A 77 -4.59 0.41 -2.37
CA GLY A 77 -5.59 1.47 -2.17
C GLY A 77 -5.51 2.62 -3.18
N VAL A 78 -5.11 2.32 -4.43
CA VAL A 78 -5.08 3.29 -5.53
C VAL A 78 -5.92 2.77 -6.69
N ASP A 79 -6.80 3.63 -7.22
CA ASP A 79 -7.56 3.35 -8.43
C ASP A 79 -6.80 3.73 -9.70
N ASP A 80 -7.15 3.10 -10.84
CA ASP A 80 -6.42 3.26 -12.11
C ASP A 80 -6.37 4.73 -12.57
N GLY A 81 -7.45 5.48 -12.34
CA GLY A 81 -7.53 6.92 -12.65
C GLY A 81 -6.59 7.80 -11.82
N GLN A 82 -5.96 7.26 -10.76
CA GLN A 82 -5.03 7.96 -9.88
C GLN A 82 -3.56 7.60 -10.16
N PHE A 83 -3.27 6.64 -11.04
CA PHE A 83 -1.88 6.21 -11.32
C PHE A 83 -0.99 7.38 -11.74
N GLY A 84 -1.50 8.30 -12.57
CA GLY A 84 -0.75 9.50 -12.97
C GLY A 84 -0.35 10.38 -11.77
N LYS A 85 -1.21 10.50 -10.75
CA LYS A 85 -0.89 11.26 -9.53
C LYS A 85 0.17 10.54 -8.68
N VAL A 86 0.05 9.22 -8.54
CA VAL A 86 1.04 8.41 -7.81
C VAL A 86 2.42 8.52 -8.47
N ILE A 87 2.49 8.41 -9.80
CA ILE A 87 3.74 8.58 -10.56
C ILE A 87 4.30 9.99 -10.40
N ALA A 88 3.45 11.01 -10.41
CA ALA A 88 3.88 12.41 -10.31
C ALA A 88 4.30 12.85 -8.89
N HIS A 89 3.84 12.16 -7.84
CA HIS A 89 4.01 12.61 -6.45
C HIS A 89 4.68 11.59 -5.53
N GLU A 90 4.24 10.33 -5.52
CA GLU A 90 4.76 9.33 -4.56
C GLU A 90 6.15 8.81 -4.99
N ILE A 91 6.34 8.50 -6.28
CA ILE A 91 7.64 8.02 -6.77
C ILE A 91 8.75 9.09 -6.60
N PRO A 92 8.53 10.37 -6.94
CA PRO A 92 9.50 11.42 -6.64
C PRO A 92 9.74 11.60 -5.14
N ALA A 93 8.74 11.44 -4.29
CA ALA A 93 8.92 11.51 -2.84
C ALA A 93 9.80 10.36 -2.30
N ILE A 94 9.64 9.14 -2.81
CA ILE A 94 10.54 8.02 -2.50
C ILE A 94 11.98 8.36 -2.92
N ARG A 95 12.17 8.92 -4.12
CA ARG A 95 13.51 9.34 -4.59
C ARG A 95 14.09 10.49 -3.78
N GLN A 96 13.26 11.40 -3.29
CA GLN A 96 13.69 12.44 -2.37
C GLN A 96 14.24 11.84 -1.07
N ALA A 97 13.62 10.79 -0.54
CA ALA A 97 14.18 10.06 0.60
C ALA A 97 15.55 9.46 0.26
N PHE A 98 15.73 8.94 -0.96
CA PHE A 98 17.02 8.44 -1.42
C PHE A 98 18.08 9.54 -1.50
N ASP A 99 17.74 10.73 -2.02
CA ASP A 99 18.63 11.89 -2.03
C ASP A 99 19.10 12.26 -0.63
N ARG A 100 18.21 12.22 0.38
CA ARG A 100 18.54 12.57 1.76
C ARG A 100 19.48 11.55 2.42
N ILE A 101 19.24 10.25 2.23
CA ILE A 101 19.97 9.21 2.98
C ILE A 101 21.18 8.62 2.25
N TYR A 102 21.15 8.53 0.91
CA TYR A 102 22.30 8.05 0.09
C TYR A 102 23.16 9.18 -0.43
N GLY A 103 22.64 10.42 -0.46
CA GLY A 103 23.30 11.58 -1.02
C GLY A 103 23.36 11.53 -2.55
N LYS A 104 24.53 11.16 -3.11
CA LYS A 104 24.75 11.18 -4.56
C LYS A 104 23.83 10.18 -5.28
N LYS A 105 23.26 10.59 -6.42
CA LYS A 105 22.41 9.75 -7.27
C LYS A 105 23.06 8.43 -7.71
N SER A 106 24.39 8.40 -7.87
CA SER A 106 25.14 7.17 -8.19
C SER A 106 25.03 6.09 -7.12
N ASN A 107 24.65 6.46 -5.90
CA ASN A 107 24.51 5.54 -4.76
C ASN A 107 23.05 5.16 -4.52
N HIS A 108 22.10 5.71 -5.28
CA HIS A 108 20.68 5.42 -5.08
C HIS A 108 20.40 3.93 -5.32
N PRO A 109 19.47 3.34 -4.55
CA PRO A 109 18.99 2.01 -4.83
C PRO A 109 18.12 2.03 -6.10
N LEU A 110 18.06 0.88 -6.77
CA LEU A 110 17.09 0.67 -7.84
C LEU A 110 15.69 0.52 -7.23
N LEU A 111 14.67 1.05 -7.91
CA LEU A 111 13.28 1.05 -7.44
C LEU A 111 12.34 0.32 -8.41
N THR A 112 11.52 -0.58 -7.87
CA THR A 112 10.32 -1.10 -8.55
C THR A 112 9.10 -0.69 -7.74
N PHE A 113 8.11 -0.06 -8.38
CA PHE A 113 6.88 0.41 -7.75
C PHE A 113 5.66 -0.31 -8.34
N ILE A 114 4.91 -0.99 -7.49
CA ILE A 114 3.83 -1.90 -7.87
C ILE A 114 2.57 -1.49 -7.11
N VAL A 115 1.50 -1.16 -7.83
CA VAL A 115 0.18 -0.99 -7.23
C VAL A 115 -0.51 -2.33 -7.08
N VAL A 116 -1.03 -2.62 -5.91
CA VAL A 116 -1.83 -3.81 -5.59
C VAL A 116 -3.30 -3.43 -5.53
N LYS A 117 -4.14 -4.15 -6.26
CA LYS A 117 -5.59 -4.03 -6.21
C LYS A 117 -6.18 -5.34 -5.73
N LYS A 118 -6.39 -5.43 -4.42
CA LYS A 118 -7.01 -6.59 -3.76
C LYS A 118 -8.53 -6.58 -3.75
N ARG A 119 -9.19 -5.56 -4.33
CA ARG A 119 -10.65 -5.45 -4.45
C ARG A 119 -11.02 -5.05 -5.87
N HIS A 120 -11.58 -6.00 -6.63
CA HIS A 120 -12.08 -5.79 -7.99
C HIS A 120 -13.15 -6.85 -8.31
N ASN A 121 -13.84 -6.68 -9.44
CA ASN A 121 -14.96 -7.55 -9.81
C ASN A 121 -14.55 -8.79 -10.63
N THR A 122 -13.33 -8.84 -11.16
CA THR A 122 -12.82 -10.01 -11.89
C THR A 122 -12.76 -11.26 -11.00
N ARG A 123 -13.21 -12.40 -11.52
CA ARG A 123 -13.12 -13.73 -10.87
C ARG A 123 -12.67 -14.76 -11.90
N PHE A 124 -11.88 -15.73 -11.46
CA PHE A 124 -11.31 -16.78 -12.30
C PHE A 124 -11.73 -18.15 -11.80
N PHE A 125 -11.95 -19.06 -12.75
CA PHE A 125 -12.41 -20.42 -12.46
C PHE A 125 -11.71 -21.41 -13.38
N ASN A 126 -11.33 -22.55 -12.81
CA ASN A 126 -10.95 -23.72 -13.58
C ASN A 126 -12.22 -24.42 -14.08
N TYR A 127 -12.34 -24.61 -15.39
CA TYR A 127 -13.43 -25.38 -15.99
C TYR A 127 -12.99 -26.82 -16.26
N ASN A 128 -13.67 -27.78 -15.64
CA ASN A 128 -13.46 -29.19 -15.94
C ASN A 128 -14.48 -29.66 -16.99
N SER A 129 -14.02 -29.92 -18.20
CA SER A 129 -14.90 -30.33 -19.31
C SER A 129 -15.54 -31.71 -19.11
N SER A 130 -14.92 -32.60 -18.34
CA SER A 130 -15.43 -33.95 -18.08
C SER A 130 -16.60 -33.93 -17.10
N THR A 131 -16.47 -33.17 -16.01
CA THR A 131 -17.53 -33.04 -15.00
C THR A 131 -18.50 -31.89 -15.30
N LYS A 132 -18.18 -31.03 -16.28
CA LYS A 132 -18.89 -29.78 -16.60
C LYS A 132 -19.05 -28.84 -15.40
N GLN A 133 -18.11 -28.89 -14.47
CA GLN A 133 -18.13 -28.10 -13.24
C GLN A 133 -17.03 -27.04 -13.22
N PHE A 134 -17.31 -25.95 -12.51
CA PHE A 134 -16.33 -24.92 -12.20
C PHE A 134 -15.73 -25.15 -10.82
N SER A 135 -14.45 -24.84 -10.69
CA SER A 135 -13.72 -24.89 -9.43
C SER A 135 -12.84 -23.65 -9.28
N ASN A 136 -12.41 -23.38 -8.06
CA ASN A 136 -11.47 -22.31 -7.80
C ASN A 136 -10.14 -22.53 -8.52
N MET A 137 -9.45 -21.42 -8.81
CA MET A 137 -8.09 -21.46 -9.34
C MET A 137 -7.13 -22.11 -8.35
N SER A 138 -6.15 -22.83 -8.88
CA SER A 138 -5.05 -23.38 -8.09
C SER A 138 -4.22 -22.25 -7.49
N ILE A 139 -3.68 -22.47 -6.29
CA ILE A 139 -2.73 -21.55 -5.66
C ILE A 139 -1.50 -21.41 -6.55
N GLY A 140 -0.96 -20.20 -6.67
CA GLY A 140 0.18 -19.88 -7.52
C GLY A 140 -0.20 -19.60 -8.98
N THR A 141 -1.48 -19.65 -9.35
CA THR A 141 -1.88 -19.32 -10.73
C THR A 141 -1.66 -17.84 -11.00
N VAL A 142 -0.91 -17.55 -12.07
CA VAL A 142 -0.69 -16.21 -12.61
C VAL A 142 -1.48 -16.05 -13.90
N ILE A 143 -2.05 -14.88 -14.11
CA ILE A 143 -2.70 -14.50 -15.36
C ILE A 143 -2.16 -13.13 -15.78
N ASP A 144 -1.29 -13.15 -16.78
CA ASP A 144 -0.56 -12.00 -17.33
C ASP A 144 -0.81 -11.80 -18.83
N THR A 145 -1.76 -12.54 -19.41
CA THR A 145 -2.09 -12.50 -20.84
C THR A 145 -3.60 -12.42 -21.07
N THR A 146 -3.99 -11.94 -22.26
CA THR A 146 -5.37 -11.88 -22.81
C THR A 146 -6.34 -10.94 -22.09
N ILE A 147 -6.47 -11.06 -20.77
CA ILE A 147 -7.46 -10.37 -19.92
C ILE A 147 -6.81 -9.36 -18.96
N VAL A 148 -5.57 -9.00 -19.27
CA VAL A 148 -4.80 -7.93 -18.60
C VAL A 148 -4.77 -6.68 -19.47
N HIS A 149 -4.14 -5.61 -19.00
CA HIS A 149 -4.11 -4.36 -19.75
C HIS A 149 -3.21 -4.50 -20.98
N PRO A 150 -3.64 -4.08 -22.19
CA PRO A 150 -2.90 -4.35 -23.43
C PRO A 150 -1.54 -3.63 -23.54
N TYR A 151 -1.33 -2.56 -22.77
CA TYR A 151 -0.13 -1.72 -22.83
C TYR A 151 0.57 -1.49 -21.49
N GLN A 152 0.00 -1.96 -20.37
CA GLN A 152 0.58 -1.75 -19.05
C GLN A 152 1.09 -3.10 -18.55
N ASN A 153 2.17 -3.07 -17.79
CA ASN A 153 2.67 -4.28 -17.15
C ASN A 153 1.79 -4.57 -15.91
N ASN A 154 0.83 -5.47 -16.08
CA ASN A 154 -0.01 -5.94 -14.97
C ASN A 154 -0.34 -7.43 -15.08
N PHE A 155 -0.56 -8.04 -13.92
CA PHE A 155 -0.87 -9.46 -13.82
C PHE A 155 -1.79 -9.72 -12.62
N TYR A 156 -2.63 -10.74 -12.74
CA TYR A 156 -3.34 -11.31 -11.61
C TYR A 156 -2.53 -12.45 -11.00
N LEU A 157 -2.54 -12.56 -9.68
CA LEU A 157 -1.94 -13.68 -8.95
C LEU A 157 -2.94 -14.25 -7.94
N ASN A 158 -3.18 -15.55 -8.04
CA ASN A 158 -3.94 -16.31 -7.07
C ASN A 158 -3.02 -16.94 -6.02
N SER A 159 -2.62 -16.17 -5.01
CA SER A 159 -1.61 -16.60 -4.04
C SER A 159 -2.13 -17.47 -2.88
N HIS A 160 -3.44 -17.57 -2.69
CA HIS A 160 -4.03 -18.21 -1.50
C HIS A 160 -5.07 -19.27 -1.84
N TYR A 161 -5.35 -20.13 -0.86
CA TYR A 161 -6.49 -21.04 -0.87
C TYR A 161 -7.75 -20.32 -0.39
N ALA A 162 -8.85 -20.34 -1.14
CA ALA A 162 -10.14 -19.90 -0.61
C ALA A 162 -10.78 -21.03 0.19
N PHE A 163 -10.75 -20.92 1.52
CA PHE A 163 -11.44 -21.86 2.41
C PHE A 163 -12.96 -21.90 2.16
N GLN A 164 -13.54 -20.74 1.87
CA GLN A 164 -14.95 -20.59 1.55
C GLN A 164 -15.13 -19.60 0.40
N GLY A 165 -16.09 -19.89 -0.48
CA GLY A 165 -16.45 -19.02 -1.60
C GLY A 165 -15.47 -19.09 -2.77
N VAL A 166 -15.40 -18.00 -3.53
CA VAL A 166 -14.58 -17.91 -4.74
C VAL A 166 -13.28 -17.18 -4.45
N ASN A 167 -12.18 -17.72 -4.97
CA ASN A 167 -10.87 -17.07 -4.90
C ASN A 167 -10.92 -15.64 -5.46
N HIS A 168 -10.35 -14.71 -4.70
CA HIS A 168 -10.15 -13.34 -5.17
C HIS A 168 -8.66 -13.11 -5.46
N SER A 169 -8.27 -13.33 -6.72
CA SER A 169 -6.89 -13.17 -7.18
C SER A 169 -6.54 -11.70 -7.29
N SER A 170 -5.57 -11.23 -6.52
CA SER A 170 -5.15 -9.82 -6.51
C SER A 170 -4.53 -9.42 -7.85
N LEU A 171 -4.76 -8.16 -8.25
CA LEU A 171 -4.20 -7.56 -9.46
C LEU A 171 -3.02 -6.66 -9.11
N TYR A 172 -1.92 -6.79 -9.83
CA TYR A 172 -0.68 -6.05 -9.61
C TYR A 172 -0.37 -5.22 -10.86
N HIS A 173 -0.15 -3.92 -10.71
CA HIS A 173 0.26 -3.01 -11.79
C HIS A 173 1.67 -2.48 -11.50
N VAL A 174 2.63 -2.79 -12.36
CA VAL A 174 3.97 -2.24 -12.29
C VAL A 174 3.94 -0.84 -12.91
N LEU A 175 4.03 0.19 -12.06
CA LEU A 175 4.03 1.58 -12.52
C LEU A 175 5.43 2.10 -12.84
N PHE A 176 6.46 1.49 -12.25
CA PHE A 176 7.84 1.90 -12.42
C PHE A 176 8.77 0.73 -12.11
N ASP A 177 9.82 0.53 -12.91
CA ASP A 177 10.80 -0.53 -12.68
C ASP A 177 12.20 -0.15 -13.20
N ASP A 178 13.09 0.19 -12.28
CA ASP A 178 14.53 0.35 -12.54
C ASP A 178 15.33 -0.93 -12.26
N ILE A 179 14.77 -1.88 -11.49
CA ILE A 179 15.46 -3.14 -11.17
C ILE A 179 15.57 -3.99 -12.43
N GLY A 180 14.57 -3.89 -13.32
CA GLY A 180 14.53 -4.60 -14.60
C GLY A 180 14.10 -6.04 -14.41
N PHE A 181 13.06 -6.28 -13.61
CA PHE A 181 12.54 -7.62 -13.39
C PHE A 181 11.97 -8.20 -14.68
N THR A 182 12.26 -9.47 -14.93
CA THR A 182 11.42 -10.26 -15.82
C THR A 182 10.06 -10.51 -15.18
N ALA A 183 9.04 -10.81 -15.99
CA ALA A 183 7.71 -11.15 -15.49
C ALA A 183 7.77 -12.31 -14.49
N ASP A 184 8.48 -13.40 -14.82
CA ASP A 184 8.63 -14.57 -13.96
C ASP A 184 9.30 -14.26 -12.62
N GLU A 185 10.37 -13.46 -12.61
CA GLU A 185 11.03 -13.07 -11.36
C GLU A 185 10.08 -12.26 -10.46
N LEU A 186 9.34 -11.32 -11.05
CA LEU A 186 8.41 -10.49 -10.30
C LEU A 186 7.21 -11.28 -9.79
N HIS A 187 6.68 -12.19 -10.60
CA HIS A 187 5.60 -13.10 -10.22
C HIS A 187 6.02 -13.97 -9.03
N LEU A 188 7.19 -14.60 -9.11
CA LEU A 188 7.73 -15.45 -8.06
C LEU A 188 8.04 -14.67 -6.78
N LEU A 189 8.65 -13.49 -6.89
CA LEU A 189 8.89 -12.62 -5.74
C LEU A 189 7.58 -12.27 -5.04
N THR A 190 6.59 -11.80 -5.80
CA THR A 190 5.28 -11.42 -5.27
C THR A 190 4.58 -12.60 -4.61
N TYR A 191 4.66 -13.79 -5.23
CA TYR A 191 4.09 -15.02 -4.68
C TYR A 191 4.76 -15.43 -3.38
N HIS A 192 6.09 -15.44 -3.30
CA HIS A 192 6.80 -15.82 -2.07
C HIS A 192 6.53 -14.84 -0.92
N LEU A 193 6.40 -13.54 -1.19
CA LEU A 193 6.04 -12.56 -0.18
C LEU A 193 4.62 -12.76 0.40
N CYS A 194 3.76 -13.58 -0.22
CA CYS A 194 2.47 -13.97 0.37
C CYS A 194 2.59 -15.01 1.48
N PHE A 195 3.76 -15.63 1.67
CA PHE A 195 4.03 -16.67 2.67
C PHE A 195 4.81 -16.14 3.88
N THR A 196 5.18 -14.87 3.89
CA THR A 196 6.08 -14.28 4.90
C THR A 196 5.36 -13.71 6.11
N ASP A 197 4.04 -13.90 6.24
CA ASP A 197 3.30 -13.31 7.35
C ASP A 197 3.50 -14.16 8.61
N PRO A 198 4.09 -13.61 9.69
CA PRO A 198 4.36 -14.38 10.90
C PRO A 198 3.10 -14.83 11.65
N ARG A 199 1.92 -14.31 11.30
CA ARG A 199 0.65 -14.63 11.97
C ARG A 199 -0.05 -15.86 11.40
N SER A 200 0.33 -16.30 10.21
CA SER A 200 -0.35 -17.36 9.47
C SER A 200 0.65 -18.36 8.91
N SER A 201 0.36 -19.65 9.05
CA SER A 201 1.10 -20.70 8.36
C SER A 201 0.63 -20.91 6.91
N ALA A 202 -0.46 -20.25 6.50
CA ALA A 202 -1.03 -20.30 5.17
C ALA A 202 -0.74 -19.02 4.38
N ALA A 203 -0.62 -19.17 3.06
CA ALA A 203 -0.41 -18.05 2.15
C ALA A 203 -1.60 -17.08 2.15
N GLU A 204 -1.29 -15.79 2.08
CA GLU A 204 -2.28 -14.72 2.02
C GLU A 204 -2.58 -14.28 0.58
N ALA A 205 -3.69 -13.57 0.38
CA ALA A 205 -4.14 -13.10 -0.93
C ALA A 205 -3.27 -11.96 -1.52
N ILE A 206 -2.41 -11.38 -0.69
CA ILE A 206 -1.54 -10.23 -0.98
C ILE A 206 -0.19 -10.43 -0.28
N PRO A 207 0.88 -9.70 -0.67
CA PRO A 207 2.16 -9.77 0.03
C PRO A 207 2.00 -9.35 1.50
N SER A 208 2.74 -9.99 2.41
CA SER A 208 2.61 -9.75 3.85
C SER A 208 2.87 -8.29 4.24
N VAL A 209 3.79 -7.60 3.56
CA VAL A 209 4.05 -6.17 3.78
C VAL A 209 2.82 -5.29 3.51
N VAL A 210 1.99 -5.66 2.54
CA VAL A 210 0.75 -4.95 2.21
C VAL A 210 -0.31 -5.21 3.27
N HIS A 211 -0.47 -6.46 3.70
CA HIS A 211 -1.39 -6.80 4.78
C HIS A 211 -1.00 -6.11 6.10
N GLN A 212 0.29 -6.07 6.41
CA GLN A 212 0.79 -5.36 7.59
C GLN A 212 0.46 -3.87 7.54
N ALA A 213 0.59 -3.24 6.36
CA ALA A 213 0.18 -1.87 6.16
C ALA A 213 -1.34 -1.70 6.40
N ASP A 214 -2.18 -2.62 5.92
CA ASP A 214 -3.62 -2.56 6.18
C ASP A 214 -3.95 -2.56 7.67
N ILE A 215 -3.28 -3.42 8.43
CA ILE A 215 -3.56 -3.53 9.86
C ILE A 215 -3.00 -2.33 10.61
N ALA A 216 -1.85 -1.79 10.20
CA ALA A 216 -1.37 -0.52 10.72
C ALA A 216 -2.37 0.61 10.45
N ALA A 217 -3.01 0.65 9.27
CA ALA A 217 -4.00 1.66 8.94
C ALA A 217 -5.26 1.51 9.80
N MET A 218 -5.72 0.27 10.00
CA MET A 218 -6.85 -0.04 10.88
C MET A 218 -6.55 0.36 12.32
N LYS A 219 -5.38 -0.01 12.86
CA LYS A 219 -4.99 0.33 14.23
C LYS A 219 -4.82 1.83 14.43
N ALA A 220 -4.19 2.53 13.47
CA ALA A 220 -4.08 3.98 13.51
C ALA A 220 -5.48 4.59 13.56
N ARG A 221 -6.38 4.19 12.65
CA ARG A 221 -7.77 4.66 12.67
C ARG A 221 -8.41 4.43 14.04
N ASP A 222 -8.32 3.23 14.61
CA ASP A 222 -8.95 2.92 15.89
C ASP A 222 -8.39 3.76 17.05
N LEU A 223 -7.08 4.05 17.04
CA LEU A 223 -6.43 4.94 18.03
C LEU A 223 -6.92 6.39 17.92
N PHE A 224 -7.18 6.88 16.72
CA PHE A 224 -7.61 8.27 16.50
C PHE A 224 -9.14 8.43 16.44
N TYR A 225 -9.91 7.33 16.38
CA TYR A 225 -11.37 7.37 16.34
C TYR A 225 -12.00 7.84 17.67
N ASP A 226 -11.33 7.60 18.80
CA ASP A 226 -11.81 8.03 20.12
C ASP A 226 -11.69 9.55 20.33
N ASP A 227 -10.72 10.21 19.68
CA ASP A 227 -10.54 11.66 19.77
C ASP A 227 -11.62 12.43 18.97
N GLU A 228 -12.17 11.81 17.90
CA GLU A 228 -13.24 12.38 17.07
C GLU A 228 -14.59 12.48 17.81
N ARG A 229 -14.86 11.59 18.79
CA ARG A 229 -16.13 11.59 19.53
C ARG A 229 -16.30 12.78 20.47
N SER A 230 -15.21 13.41 20.88
CA SER A 230 -15.27 14.60 21.73
C SER A 230 -15.80 15.84 20.98
N SER A 231 -15.93 15.76 19.64
CA SER A 231 -16.17 16.94 18.79
C SER A 231 -17.28 16.81 17.73
N ALA A 232 -18.04 15.70 17.64
CA ALA A 232 -18.92 15.45 16.49
C ALA A 232 -20.43 15.47 16.76
N THR A 233 -21.17 16.33 16.03
CA THR A 233 -22.64 16.34 15.89
C THR A 233 -23.02 16.20 14.41
N SER A 234 -24.01 15.37 14.06
CA SER A 234 -24.28 14.94 12.67
C SER A 234 -25.42 15.66 11.95
N VAL A 235 -25.18 16.12 10.70
CA VAL A 235 -26.22 16.33 9.68
C VAL A 235 -25.68 16.07 8.26
N GLY A 236 -26.46 15.37 7.42
CA GLY A 236 -26.12 15.06 6.03
C GLY A 236 -26.29 16.26 5.07
N GLY A 237 -25.33 16.43 4.14
CA GLY A 237 -25.28 17.55 3.19
C GLY A 237 -25.05 17.13 1.73
N ARG A 238 -25.72 17.87 0.82
CA ARG A 238 -25.78 17.73 -0.65
C ARG A 238 -24.45 17.93 -1.37
N SER A 239 -24.24 17.16 -2.45
CA SER A 239 -23.12 17.25 -3.39
C SER A 239 -23.16 18.54 -4.24
N GLN A 240 -22.22 19.46 -4.03
CA GLN A 240 -21.82 20.46 -5.03
C GLN A 240 -20.59 19.96 -5.80
N ALA A 241 -20.43 20.40 -7.05
CA ALA A 241 -19.30 20.04 -7.90
C ALA A 241 -17.99 20.66 -7.36
N LEU A 242 -17.26 19.87 -6.57
CA LEU A 242 -16.00 20.28 -5.96
C LEU A 242 -14.87 20.26 -7.00
N ARG A 243 -14.06 21.31 -7.02
CA ARG A 243 -12.76 21.36 -7.73
C ARG A 243 -11.92 20.15 -7.28
N ASN A 244 -11.20 19.52 -8.22
CA ASN A 244 -10.30 18.41 -7.89
C ASN A 244 -9.33 18.82 -6.77
N PRO A 245 -9.28 18.08 -5.65
CA PRO A 245 -8.43 18.41 -4.51
C PRO A 245 -6.95 18.27 -4.86
N THR A 246 -6.12 19.16 -4.30
CA THR A 246 -4.68 19.26 -4.52
C THR A 246 -3.90 19.02 -3.23
N LEU A 247 -2.63 18.64 -3.30
CA LEU A 247 -1.84 18.33 -2.08
C LEU A 247 -1.71 19.54 -1.12
N ASN A 248 -1.79 20.78 -1.63
CA ASN A 248 -1.79 21.99 -0.81
C ASN A 248 -3.07 22.17 0.03
N ASP A 249 -4.11 21.41 -0.29
CA ASP A 249 -5.37 21.37 0.46
C ASP A 249 -5.30 20.43 1.69
N LEU A 250 -4.14 19.87 1.99
CA LEU A 250 -3.91 18.99 3.14
C LEU A 250 -2.90 19.61 4.10
N ASP A 251 -3.11 19.34 5.39
CA ASP A 251 -2.05 19.33 6.39
C ASP A 251 -1.72 17.86 6.72
N TYR A 252 -0.51 17.57 7.18
CA TYR A 252 -0.11 16.21 7.52
C TYR A 252 0.87 16.19 8.69
N GLU A 253 0.88 15.07 9.41
CA GLU A 253 1.91 14.76 10.41
C GLU A 253 2.39 13.33 10.27
N ILE A 254 3.65 13.08 10.66
CA ILE A 254 4.18 11.73 10.83
C ILE A 254 3.97 11.35 12.30
N LEU A 255 3.22 10.28 12.52
CA LEU A 255 2.91 9.82 13.86
C LEU A 255 4.12 9.12 14.47
N ASP A 256 4.59 9.67 15.58
CA ASP A 256 5.58 9.03 16.43
C ASP A 256 4.91 8.17 17.48
N VAL A 257 5.18 6.87 17.40
CA VAL A 257 4.90 5.93 18.48
C VAL A 257 6.10 5.90 19.43
N HIS A 258 5.83 5.53 20.69
CA HIS A 258 6.86 5.38 21.72
C HIS A 258 8.06 4.58 21.18
N GLU A 259 9.29 5.00 21.49
CA GLU A 259 10.54 4.43 20.93
C GLU A 259 10.64 2.90 21.05
N ASN A 260 10.20 2.35 22.18
CA ASN A 260 10.15 0.89 22.41
C ASN A 260 9.25 0.11 21.43
N LEU A 261 8.29 0.78 20.77
CA LEU A 261 7.32 0.21 19.83
C LEU A 261 7.63 0.57 18.37
N LYS A 262 8.37 1.65 18.13
CA LYS A 262 8.63 2.22 16.80
C LYS A 262 9.23 1.24 15.78
N ASN A 263 10.01 0.28 16.25
CA ASN A 263 10.69 -0.73 15.42
C ASN A 263 10.19 -2.16 15.70
N ARG A 264 9.00 -2.29 16.29
CA ARG A 264 8.32 -3.58 16.45
C ARG A 264 7.33 -3.81 15.31
N PRO A 265 7.06 -5.09 14.96
CA PRO A 265 5.96 -5.42 14.07
C PRO A 265 4.65 -4.86 14.62
N VAL A 266 3.68 -4.61 13.72
CA VAL A 266 2.36 -4.06 14.05
C VAL A 266 1.62 -4.86 15.15
N PHE A 267 2.01 -6.12 15.40
CA PHE A 267 1.28 -7.09 16.24
C PHE A 267 1.89 -7.38 17.62
N GLY A 268 2.95 -6.69 18.06
CA GLY A 268 3.64 -6.99 19.33
C GLY A 268 4.10 -5.79 20.15
#